data_AF-A0A6A0A761-F1
#
_entry.id   AF-A0A6A0A761-F1
#
_cell.length_a   1.000
_cell.length_b   1.000
_cell.length_c   1.000
_cell.angle_alpha   90.00
_cell.angle_beta   90.00
_cell.angle_gamma   90.00
#
_symmetry.space_group_name_H-M   'P 1'
#
loop_
_entity.id
_entity.type
_entity.pdbx_description
1 polymer ?
#
loop_
_entity_poly.entity_id
_entity_poly.type
_entity_poly.pdbx_seq_one_letter_code
_entity_poly.pdbx_strand_id
1 'polypeptide(L)'
;MRHHSQTHGLVMGGANRRTETEKLVKGVNLLVTTPGRLLDHLQNTKGFVYRNLACLVVDEADRILEIGFEEEMRQIIKILPKERQTMLFSATQTSN
;
A
#
# COMPACT_ATOMS: atom_id res chain seq x y z
N MET A 1 25.16 -10.69 -10.02
CA MET A 1 24.14 -10.94 -8.98
C MET A 1 23.04 -11.78 -9.61
N ARG A 2 22.97 -13.09 -9.36
CA ARG A 2 22.24 -14.01 -10.27
C ARG A 2 20.76 -14.27 -9.96
N HIS A 3 20.26 -14.02 -8.75
CA HIS A 3 18.82 -14.00 -8.47
C HIS A 3 18.54 -13.03 -7.31
N HIS A 4 17.76 -11.98 -7.53
CA HIS A 4 17.19 -11.23 -6.41
C HIS A 4 16.05 -12.06 -5.83
N SER A 5 16.14 -12.45 -4.55
CA SER A 5 14.98 -13.00 -3.84
C SER A 5 13.98 -11.86 -3.63
N GLN A 6 12.85 -11.91 -4.33
CA GLN A 6 11.76 -10.96 -4.14
C GLN A 6 10.76 -11.56 -3.16
N THR A 7 10.44 -10.84 -2.09
CA THR A 7 9.37 -11.19 -1.16
C THR A 7 8.11 -10.43 -1.51
N HIS A 8 6.96 -11.09 -1.39
CA HIS A 8 5.66 -10.45 -1.60
C HIS A 8 4.78 -10.62 -0.36
N GLY A 9 3.85 -9.68 -0.18
CA GLY A 9 2.90 -9.66 0.92
C GLY A 9 1.52 -9.29 0.42
N LEU A 10 0.51 -9.87 1.07
CA LEU A 10 -0.89 -9.52 0.90
C LEU A 10 -1.42 -9.08 2.26
N VAL A 11 -2.03 -7.90 2.31
CA VAL A 11 -2.55 -7.30 3.54
C VAL A 11 -3.95 -6.76 3.28
N MET A 12 -4.95 -7.35 3.92
CA MET A 12 -6.36 -7.02 3.66
C MET A 12 -7.23 -7.24 4.90
N GLY A 13 -8.42 -6.63 4.91
CA GLY A 13 -9.41 -6.86 5.96
C GLY A 13 -9.76 -8.35 6.12
N GLY A 14 -9.99 -8.79 7.36
CA GLY A 14 -10.32 -10.19 7.68
C GLY A 14 -9.14 -11.13 7.87
N ALA A 15 -7.90 -10.72 7.53
CA ALA A 15 -6.71 -11.52 7.75
C ALA A 15 -6.10 -11.34 9.16
N ASN A 16 -5.25 -12.29 9.57
CA ASN A 16 -4.58 -12.26 10.86
C ASN A 16 -3.51 -11.15 10.92
N ARG A 17 -3.83 -10.10 11.67
CA ARG A 17 -3.00 -8.90 11.83
C ARG A 17 -1.61 -9.16 12.40
N ARG A 18 -1.47 -10.15 13.29
CA ARG A 18 -0.18 -10.47 13.91
C ARG A 18 0.78 -11.05 12.87
N THR A 19 0.29 -11.99 12.05
CA THR A 19 1.07 -12.59 10.96
C THR A 19 1.48 -11.54 9.92
N GLU A 20 0.58 -10.61 9.58
CA GLU A 20 0.89 -9.49 8.69
C GLU A 20 1.99 -8.60 9.29
N THR A 21 1.86 -8.23 10.56
CA THR A 21 2.86 -7.42 11.28
C THR A 21 4.24 -8.07 11.25
N GLU A 22 4.34 -9.36 11.59
CA GLU A 22 5.61 -10.08 11.58
C GLU A 22 6.26 -10.13 10.19
N LYS A 23 5.45 -10.24 9.12
CA LYS A 23 5.93 -10.18 7.74
C LYS A 23 6.40 -8.78 7.34
N LEU A 24 5.62 -7.74 7.66
CA LEU A 24 5.94 -6.36 7.31
C LEU A 24 7.20 -5.86 8.03
N VAL A 25 7.41 -6.27 9.29
CA VAL A 25 8.62 -5.94 10.06
C VAL A 25 9.86 -6.64 9.51
N LYS A 26 9.72 -7.87 9.00
CA LYS A 26 10.82 -8.57 8.29
C LYS A 26 11.20 -7.89 6.97
N GLY A 27 10.30 -7.09 6.40
CA GLY A 27 10.47 -6.42 5.13
C GLY A 27 9.85 -7.19 3.96
N VAL A 28 9.23 -6.45 3.05
CA VAL A 28 8.56 -6.97 1.86
C VAL A 28 8.96 -6.14 0.64
N ASN A 29 9.25 -6.78 -0.50
CA ASN A 29 9.60 -6.07 -1.73
C ASN A 29 8.36 -5.61 -2.50
N LEU A 30 7.31 -6.43 -2.55
CA LEU A 30 6.03 -6.13 -3.20
C LEU A 30 4.87 -6.33 -2.23
N LEU A 31 4.07 -5.30 -1.98
CA LEU A 31 2.91 -5.37 -1.10
C LEU A 31 1.63 -5.05 -1.86
N VAL A 32 0.66 -5.97 -1.83
CA VAL A 32 -0.70 -5.75 -2.33
C VAL A 32 -1.62 -5.58 -1.14
N THR A 33 -2.46 -4.54 -1.17
CA THR A 33 -3.25 -4.18 0.01
C THR A 33 -4.48 -3.33 -0.30
N THR A 34 -5.47 -3.39 0.59
CA THR A 34 -6.63 -2.50 0.60
C THR A 34 -6.34 -1.25 1.44
N PRO A 35 -6.78 -0.03 1.02
CA PRO A 35 -6.39 1.23 1.66
C PRO A 35 -6.50 1.26 3.18
N GLY A 36 -7.67 0.99 3.76
CA GLY A 36 -7.86 1.02 5.21
C GLY A 36 -6.95 0.07 6.00
N ARG A 37 -6.61 -1.11 5.45
CA ARG A 37 -5.69 -2.05 6.12
C ARG A 37 -4.25 -1.60 6.01
N LEU A 38 -3.84 -1.03 4.88
CA LEU A 38 -2.53 -0.41 4.73
C LEU A 38 -2.35 0.74 5.72
N LEU A 39 -3.36 1.61 5.83
CA LEU A 39 -3.33 2.76 6.72
C LEU A 39 -3.18 2.34 8.19
N ASP A 40 -3.91 1.32 8.64
CA ASP A 40 -3.74 0.73 9.98
C ASP A 40 -2.29 0.29 10.21
N HIS A 41 -1.69 -0.44 9.27
CA HIS A 41 -0.29 -0.87 9.41
C HIS A 41 0.71 0.29 9.38
N LEU A 42 0.50 1.30 8.53
CA LEU A 42 1.34 2.50 8.47
C LEU A 42 1.33 3.28 9.80
N GLN A 43 0.18 3.33 10.49
CA GLN A 43 0.03 4.07 11.74
C GLN A 43 0.43 3.25 12.97
N ASN A 44 0.09 1.96 12.99
CA ASN A 44 0.10 1.15 14.22
C ASN A 44 1.14 0.02 14.22
N THR A 45 1.77 -0.32 13.10
CA THR A 45 2.82 -1.35 13.06
C THR A 45 4.21 -0.74 13.21
N LYS A 46 4.76 -0.85 14.42
CA LYS A 46 6.16 -0.48 14.71
C LYS A 46 7.11 -1.34 13.88
N GLY A 47 8.08 -0.70 13.24
CA GLY A 47 9.09 -1.38 12.43
C GLY A 47 8.66 -1.73 11.00
N PHE A 48 7.48 -1.29 10.56
CA PHE A 48 7.13 -1.43 9.14
C PHE A 48 8.06 -0.56 8.28
N VAL A 49 8.78 -1.21 7.36
CA VAL A 49 9.72 -0.56 6.45
C VAL A 49 9.01 -0.11 5.17
N TYR A 50 8.75 1.18 5.04
CA TYR A 50 8.12 1.79 3.85
C TYR A 50 8.85 3.02 3.30
N ARG A 51 9.93 3.48 3.97
CA ARG A 51 10.66 4.71 3.60
C ARG A 51 11.44 4.62 2.29
N ASN A 52 11.72 3.41 1.83
CA ASN A 52 12.41 3.09 0.58
C ASN A 52 11.45 2.71 -0.56
N LEU A 53 10.17 3.06 -0.44
CA LEU A 53 9.18 2.78 -1.47
C LEU A 53 9.55 3.48 -2.78
N ALA A 54 9.83 2.70 -3.82
CA ALA A 54 10.17 3.23 -5.14
C ALA A 54 8.93 3.46 -6.03
N CYS A 55 7.87 2.68 -5.82
CA CYS A 55 6.70 2.69 -6.68
C CYS A 55 5.40 2.52 -5.88
N LEU A 56 4.40 3.36 -6.16
CA LEU A 56 3.03 3.23 -5.68
C LEU A 56 2.11 3.01 -6.90
N VAL A 57 1.41 1.89 -6.91
CA VAL A 57 0.38 1.58 -7.91
C VAL A 57 -0.98 1.69 -7.24
N VAL A 58 -1.86 2.47 -7.85
CA VAL A 58 -3.24 2.63 -7.43
C VAL A 58 -4.10 2.06 -8.55
N ASP A 59 -4.68 0.89 -8.32
CA ASP A 59 -5.53 0.18 -9.27
C ASP A 59 -7.01 0.37 -8.91
N GLU A 60 -7.91 0.23 -9.87
CA GLU A 60 -9.35 0.52 -9.72
C GLU A 60 -9.58 1.93 -9.13
N ALA A 61 -8.91 2.93 -9.69
CA ALA A 61 -8.88 4.28 -9.11
C ALA A 61 -10.26 4.95 -8.98
N ASP A 62 -11.19 4.63 -9.87
CA ASP A 62 -12.58 5.04 -9.82
C ASP A 62 -13.28 4.59 -8.54
N ARG A 63 -13.01 3.35 -8.08
CA ARG A 63 -13.52 2.86 -6.79
C ARG A 63 -12.85 3.53 -5.61
N ILE A 64 -11.59 3.93 -5.76
CA ILE A 64 -10.84 4.64 -4.72
C ILE A 64 -11.35 6.07 -4.53
N LEU A 65 -11.98 6.65 -5.54
CA LEU A 65 -12.66 7.95 -5.46
C LEU A 65 -14.05 7.86 -4.78
N GLU A 66 -14.51 6.66 -4.40
CA GLU A 66 -15.71 6.51 -3.58
C GLU A 66 -15.51 7.11 -2.17
N ILE A 67 -16.59 7.64 -1.59
CA ILE A 67 -16.59 8.29 -0.28
C ILE A 67 -16.08 7.30 0.79
N GLY A 68 -14.94 7.62 1.41
CA GLY A 68 -14.28 6.81 2.44
C GLY A 68 -12.85 6.42 2.05
N PHE A 69 -12.67 5.83 0.87
CA PHE A 69 -11.34 5.44 0.38
C PHE A 69 -10.48 6.63 -0.02
N GLU A 70 -11.10 7.72 -0.47
CA GLU A 70 -10.37 8.94 -0.80
C GLU A 70 -9.59 9.48 0.41
N GLU A 71 -10.23 9.56 1.59
CA GLU A 71 -9.59 10.08 2.81
C GLU A 71 -8.48 9.14 3.30
N GLU A 72 -8.73 7.82 3.28
CA GLU A 72 -7.69 6.83 3.60
C GLU A 72 -6.48 6.98 2.67
N MET A 73 -6.70 7.15 1.37
CA MET A 73 -5.64 7.34 0.38
C MET A 73 -4.89 8.65 0.56
N ARG A 74 -5.58 9.76 0.88
CA ARG A 74 -4.94 11.04 1.22
C ARG A 74 -3.98 10.88 2.39
N GLN A 75 -4.37 10.13 3.42
CA GLN A 75 -3.52 9.85 4.58
C GLN A 75 -2.35 8.93 4.23
N ILE A 76 -2.57 7.87 3.45
CA ILE A 76 -1.51 6.97 2.97
C ILE A 76 -0.46 7.76 2.18
N ILE A 77 -0.88 8.56 1.19
CA ILE A 77 0.01 9.37 0.36
C ILE A 77 0.83 10.35 1.19
N LYS A 78 0.25 10.90 2.26
CA LYS A 78 0.94 11.82 3.19
C LYS A 78 2.04 11.12 4.02
N ILE A 79 1.85 9.85 4.36
CA ILE A 79 2.82 9.06 5.16
C ILE A 79 3.95 8.51 4.28
N LEU A 80 3.62 8.08 3.06
CA LEU A 80 4.58 7.48 2.14
C LEU A 80 5.62 8.50 1.63
N PRO A 81 6.84 8.05 1.22
CA PRO A 81 7.86 8.94 0.71
C PRO A 81 7.40 9.67 -0.57
N LYS A 82 7.77 10.94 -0.70
CA LYS A 82 7.41 11.77 -1.86
C LYS A 82 8.17 11.37 -3.13
N GLU A 83 9.44 11.03 -2.98
CA GLU A 83 10.28 10.56 -4.07
C GLU A 83 9.96 9.09 -4.37
N ARG A 84 9.01 8.88 -5.27
CA ARG A 84 8.57 7.57 -5.76
C ARG A 84 7.84 7.77 -7.09
N GLN A 85 7.83 6.75 -7.94
CA GLN A 85 6.94 6.72 -9.09
C GLN A 85 5.51 6.41 -8.63
N THR A 86 4.53 7.16 -9.10
CA THR A 86 3.11 6.86 -8.87
C THR A 86 2.42 6.57 -10.18
N MET A 87 1.71 5.45 -10.23
CA MET A 87 0.91 5.05 -11.38
C MET A 87 -0.54 4.85 -10.93
N LEU A 88 -1.46 5.41 -11.70
CA LEU A 88 -2.90 5.33 -11.47
C LEU A 88 -3.50 4.55 -12.64
N PHE A 89 -4.22 3.47 -12.33
CA PHE A 89 -4.93 2.65 -13.31
C PHE A 89 -6.41 2.61 -12.93
N SER A 90 -7.27 2.72 -13.93
CA SER A 90 -8.72 2.53 -13.78
C SER A 90 -9.32 2.10 -15.10
N ALA A 91 -10.41 1.34 -15.02
CA ALA A 91 -11.21 0.96 -16.18
C ALA A 91 -11.98 2.15 -16.76
N THR A 92 -12.29 3.17 -15.96
CA THR A 92 -13.08 4.34 -16.39
C THR A 92 -12.38 5.64 -16.01
N GLN A 93 -12.36 6.61 -16.92
CA GLN A 93 -11.81 7.94 -16.65
C GLN A 93 -12.97 8.90 -16.40
N THR A 94 -13.28 9.19 -15.13
CA THR A 94 -14.17 10.32 -14.80
C THR A 94 -13.46 11.62 -15.15
N SER A 95 -13.75 12.11 -16.34
CA SER A 95 -13.32 13.42 -16.80
C SER A 95 -14.28 14.45 -16.21
N ASN A 96 -13.81 15.30 -15.32
CA ASN A 96 -14.49 16.56 -15.02
C ASN A 96 -14.22 17.58 -16.13
#